data_AF-A0A659QI39-F1
#
_entry.id   AF-A0A659QI39-F1
#
_cell.length_a   1.000
_cell.length_b   1.000
_cell.length_c   1.000
_cell.angle_alpha   90.00
_cell.angle_beta   90.00
_cell.angle_gamma   90.00
#
_symmetry.space_group_name_H-M   'P 1'
#
loop_
_entity.id
_entity.type
_entity.pdbx_description
1 polymer ?
#
loop_
_entity_poly.entity_id
_entity_poly.type
_entity_poly.pdbx_seq_one_letter_code
_entity_poly.pdbx_strand_id
1 'polypeptide(L)' 'MHCPFCFAVDTKVIDSRLVGEGSSVRRRRQCLVCNERFTTFEVAELVMPRVIKSNDVREPFNEDKLRSGML' A
#
# COMPACT_ATOMS: atom_id res chain seq x y z
N MET A 1 -1.78 -7.70 -12.72
CA MET A 1 -0.92 -8.18 -11.59
C MET A 1 -0.26 -9.45 -12.08
N HIS A 2 1.05 -9.41 -12.28
CA HIS A 2 1.79 -10.51 -12.89
C HIS A 2 1.75 -11.78 -12.03
N CYS A 3 1.68 -12.94 -12.67
CA CYS A 3 1.79 -14.23 -11.98
C CYS A 3 3.24 -14.44 -11.52
N PRO A 4 3.51 -14.72 -10.23
CA PRO A 4 4.86 -14.94 -9.74
C PRO A 4 5.49 -16.26 -10.22
N PHE A 5 4.70 -17.16 -10.81
CA PHE A 5 5.17 -18.48 -11.25
C PHE A 5 5.48 -18.55 -12.74
N CYS A 6 4.67 -17.90 -13.59
CA CYS A 6 4.80 -17.96 -15.05
C CYS A 6 4.87 -16.60 -15.73
N PHE A 7 4.90 -15.50 -14.95
CA PHE A 7 5.00 -14.12 -15.44
C PHE A 7 3.89 -13.64 -16.38
N ALA A 8 2.78 -14.40 -16.50
CA ALA A 8 1.59 -13.94 -17.20
C ALA A 8 1.12 -12.59 -16.62
N VAL A 9 0.78 -11.64 -17.50
CA VAL A 9 0.46 -10.24 -17.15
C VAL A 9 -0.79 -10.09 -16.28
N ASP A 10 -1.73 -11.03 -16.44
CA ASP A 10 -3.04 -11.00 -15.80
C ASP A 10 -3.31 -12.20 -14.92
N THR A 11 -4.01 -11.91 -13.83
CA THR A 11 -4.43 -12.88 -12.82
C THR A 11 -5.79 -12.50 -12.28
N LYS A 12 -6.67 -13.49 -12.13
CA LYS A 12 -8.05 -13.31 -11.67
C LYS A 12 -8.09 -13.23 -10.14
N VAL A 13 -8.80 -12.25 -9.60
CA VAL A 13 -9.11 -12.18 -8.16
C VAL A 13 -10.26 -13.14 -7.87
N ILE A 14 -10.10 -14.01 -6.88
CA ILE A 14 -11.12 -14.99 -6.45
C ILE A 14 -11.78 -14.57 -5.15
N ASP A 15 -11.02 -14.01 -4.23
CA ASP A 15 -11.49 -13.60 -2.89
C ASP A 15 -10.74 -12.33 -2.49
N SER A 16 -11.45 -11.39 -1.86
CA SER A 16 -10.92 -10.11 -1.38
C SER A 16 -11.50 -9.80 -0.01
N ARG A 17 -10.64 -9.51 0.97
CA ARG A 17 -11.05 -9.20 2.34
C ARG A 17 -10.18 -8.09 2.93
N LEU A 18 -10.76 -7.31 3.84
CA LEU A 18 -10.02 -6.38 4.68
C LEU A 18 -9.29 -7.15 5.79
N VAL A 19 -8.06 -6.75 6.09
CA VAL A 19 -7.25 -7.28 7.20
C VAL A 19 -6.50 -6.13 7.89
N GLY A 20 -5.90 -6.39 9.05
CA GLY A 20 -5.21 -5.37 9.85
C GLY A 20 -6.13 -4.21 10.23
N GLU A 21 -7.33 -4.52 10.74
CA GLU A 21 -8.34 -3.53 11.12
C GLU A 21 -8.75 -2.57 9.99
N GLY A 22 -8.64 -3.03 8.73
CA GLY A 22 -9.01 -2.24 7.56
C GLY A 22 -7.85 -1.46 6.94
N SER A 23 -6.65 -1.52 7.51
CA SER A 23 -5.45 -0.88 6.94
C SER A 23 -4.94 -1.55 5.66
N SER A 24 -5.37 -2.77 5.36
CA SER A 24 -4.90 -3.53 4.20
C SER A 24 -5.95 -4.44 3.59
N VAL A 25 -5.78 -4.73 2.30
CA VAL A 25 -6.63 -5.64 1.52
C VAL A 25 -5.85 -6.90 1.19
N ARG A 26 -6.33 -8.06 1.66
CA ARG A 26 -5.82 -9.38 1.27
C ARG A 26 -6.62 -9.88 0.07
N ARG A 27 -5.95 -10.19 -1.04
CA ARG A 27 -6.58 -10.77 -2.24
C ARG A 27 -6.00 -12.14 -2.57
N ARG A 28 -6.86 -13.14 -2.75
CA ARG A 28 -6.48 -14.44 -3.32
C ARG A 28 -6.64 -14.40 -4.83
N ARG A 29 -5.57 -14.68 -5.57
CA ARG A 29 -5.51 -14.62 -7.02
C ARG A 29 -5.26 -16.00 -7.62
N GLN A 30 -5.75 -16.23 -8.84
CA GLN A 30 -5.43 -17.40 -9.66
C GLN A 30 -4.93 -16.93 -11.02
N CYS A 31 -3.85 -17.54 -11.49
CA CYS A 31 -3.37 -17.36 -12.85
C CYS A 31 -4.28 -18.11 -13.84
N LEU A 32 -4.64 -17.47 -14.95
CA LEU A 32 -5.44 -18.09 -16.00
C LEU A 32 -4.59 -18.91 -16.99
N VAL A 33 -3.26 -18.81 -16.92
CA VAL A 33 -2.31 -19.52 -17.79
C VAL A 33 -1.79 -20.79 -17.13
N CYS A 34 -1.20 -20.68 -15.93
CA CYS A 34 -0.62 -21.84 -15.22
C CYS A 34 -1.52 -22.40 -14.11
N ASN A 35 -2.72 -21.83 -13.89
CA ASN A 35 -3.67 -22.23 -12.84
C ASN A 35 -3.20 -22.12 -11.38
N GLU A 36 -1.98 -21.65 -11.14
CA GLU A 36 -1.46 -21.45 -9.79
C GLU A 36 -2.21 -20.38 -9.01
N ARG A 37 -2.28 -20.58 -7.68
CA ARG A 37 -2.98 -19.70 -6.74
C ARG A 37 -2.00 -19.05 -5.77
N PHE A 38 -2.18 -17.76 -5.53
CA PHE A 38 -1.34 -17.01 -4.61
C PHE A 38 -2.13 -15.90 -3.91
N THR A 39 -1.54 -15.31 -2.87
CA THR A 39 -2.16 -14.22 -2.08
C THR A 39 -1.33 -12.96 -2.25
N THR A 40 -1.99 -11.83 -2.46
CA THR A 40 -1.38 -10.50 -2.44
C THR A 40 -1.97 -9.68 -1.29
N PHE A 41 -1.15 -8.80 -0.73
CA PHE A 41 -1.58 -7.79 0.24
C PHE A 41 -1.38 -6.42 -0.39
N GLU A 42 -2.41 -5.58 -0.30
CA GLU A 42 -2.39 -4.21 -0.78
C GLU A 42 -2.58 -3.29 0.42
N VAL A 43 -1.73 -2.28 0.52
CA VAL A 43 -1.74 -1.28 1.59
C VAL A 43 -1.75 0.09 0.94
N ALA A 44 -2.46 1.04 1.54
CA ALA A 44 -2.42 2.42 1.08
C ALA A 44 -1.01 2.99 1.31
N GLU A 45 -0.33 3.38 0.23
CA GLU A 45 0.91 4.13 0.32
C GLU A 45 0.56 5.61 0.51
N LEU A 46 0.77 6.12 1.73
CA LEU A 46 0.49 7.51 2.07
C LEU A 46 1.74 8.35 1.85
N VAL A 47 1.68 9.26 0.87
CA VAL A 47 2.71 10.29 0.68
C VAL A 47 2.31 11.51 1.47
N MET A 48 3.06 11.82 2.53
CA MET A 48 2.77 12.96 3.38
C MET A 48 3.06 14.29 2.66
N PRO A 49 2.24 15.32 2.88
CA PRO A 49 2.43 16.61 2.23
C PRO A 49 3.69 17.31 2.74
N ARG A 50 4.20 18.27 1.97
CA ARG A 50 5.19 19.23 2.50
C ARG A 50 4.47 20.26 3.36
N VAL A 51 5.07 20.60 4.49
CA VAL A 51 4.55 21.62 5.41
C VAL A 51 5.22 22.96 5.13
N ILE A 52 4.45 24.04 5.16
CA ILE A 52 4.95 25.42 5.11
C ILE A 52 5.12 25.89 6.55
N LYS A 53 6.34 26.28 6.92
CA LYS A 53 6.64 26.84 8.25
C LYS A 53 6.25 28.31 8.31
N SER A 54 6.20 28.86 9.53
CA SER A 54 5.92 30.29 9.77
C SER A 54 6.92 31.24 9.11
N ASN A 55 8.12 30.76 8.80
CA ASN A 55 9.15 31.47 8.03
C ASN A 55 9.06 31.19 6.51
N ASP A 56 7.93 30.68 6.04
CA ASP A 56 7.62 30.35 4.63
C ASP A 56 8.49 29.23 4.00
N VAL A 57 9.31 28.55 4.81
CA VAL A 57 10.13 27.42 4.34
C VAL A 57 9.27 26.16 4.20
N ARG A 58 9.40 25.49 3.05
CA ARG A 58 8.75 24.18 2.78
C ARG A 58 9.65 23.03 3.17
N GLU A 59 9.22 22.21 4.12
CA GLU A 59 9.92 20.99 4.51
C GLU A 59 9.03 19.75 4.36
N PRO A 60 9.59 18.55 4.16
CA PRO A 60 8.84 17.31 4.28
C PRO A 60 8.14 17.23 5.64
N PHE A 61 6.93 16.69 5.68
CA PHE A 61 6.29 16.37 6.94
C PHE A 61 7.18 15.39 7.73
N ASN A 62 7.43 15.73 9.00
CA ASN A 62 8.13 14.89 9.94
C ASN A 62 7.30 14.82 11.23
N GLU A 63 6.79 13.63 11.53
CA GLU A 63 5.91 13.40 12.67
C GLU A 63 6.61 13.67 14.01
N ASP A 64 7.86 13.22 14.17
CA ASP A 64 8.64 13.40 15.40
C ASP A 64 8.91 14.88 15.69
N LYS A 65 9.20 15.65 14.64
CA LYS A 65 9.36 17.11 14.73
C LYS A 65 8.06 17.82 15.11
N LEU A 66 6.91 17.32 14.61
CA LEU A 66 5.61 17.85 14.99
C LEU A 66 5.31 17.55 16.47
N ARG A 67 5.50 16.30 16.90
CA ARG A 67 5.25 15.85 18.27
C ARG A 67 6.11 16.59 19.29
N SER A 68 7.39 16.79 19.00
CA SER A 68 8.31 17.53 19.88
C SER A 68 7.98 19.02 20.00
N GLY A 69 7.33 19.64 19.00
CA GLY A 69 6.91 21.04 19.06
C GLY A 69 5.54 21.28 19.72
N MET A 70 4.82 20.21 20.12
CA MET A 70 3.53 20.29 20.83
C MET A 70 3.65 20.13 22.35
N LEU A 71 4.85 19.81 22.84
CA LEU A 71 5.23 19.76 24.26
C LEU A 71 5.91 21.07 24.67
#